data_AF-A0AA40WFA3-F1
#
_entry.id   AF-A0AA40WFA3-F1
#
_cell.length_a   1.000
_cell.length_b   1.000
_cell.length_c   1.000
_cell.angle_alpha   90.00
_cell.angle_beta   90.00
_cell.angle_gamma   90.00
#
_symmetry.space_group_name_H-M   'P 1'
#
loop_
_entity.id
_entity.type
_entity.pdbx_description
1 polymer ?
#
loop_
_entity_poly.entity_id
_entity_poly.type
_entity_poly.pdbx_seq_one_letter_code
_entity_poly.pdbx_strand_id
1 'polypeptide(L)'
;QKVKLLAERFPDNSLIPRELTEEKRKKDEEKMDKIRGILLEGREVPKSEMEFYLDSKIKKTNDMTEILEYSMKFFKDSGRHYPDTFMKIIEDHLQSLRESKDELLNAEKNLESN
;
A
#
# COMPACT_ATOMS: atom_id res chain seq x y z
N GLN A 1 -15.16 26.87 4.40
CA GLN A 1 -14.47 25.82 3.60
C GLN A 1 -15.08 24.48 4.02
N LYS A 2 -15.83 23.78 3.17
CA LYS A 2 -16.28 22.41 3.50
C LYS A 2 -15.05 21.52 3.40
N VAL A 3 -14.67 20.88 4.50
CA VAL A 3 -13.59 19.89 4.52
C VAL A 3 -14.04 18.75 3.61
N LYS A 4 -13.37 18.55 2.47
CA LYS A 4 -13.62 17.38 1.61
C LYS A 4 -13.42 16.13 2.45
N LEU A 5 -14.33 15.17 2.32
CA LEU A 5 -14.20 13.89 3.02
C LEU A 5 -12.91 13.19 2.55
N LEU A 6 -12.25 12.43 3.42
CA LEU A 6 -11.03 11.69 3.08
C LEU A 6 -11.22 10.83 1.82
N ALA A 7 -12.38 10.18 1.68
CA ALA A 7 -12.72 9.39 0.50
C ALA A 7 -12.79 10.21 -0.81
N GLU A 8 -13.14 11.51 -0.74
CA GLU A 8 -13.13 12.40 -1.92
C GLU A 8 -11.72 12.87 -2.29
N ARG A 9 -10.81 12.92 -1.29
CA ARG A 9 -9.42 13.35 -1.50
C ARG A 9 -8.57 12.22 -2.08
N PHE A 10 -8.89 10.97 -1.75
CA PHE A 10 -8.17 9.79 -2.22
C PHE A 10 -9.15 8.82 -2.88
N PRO A 11 -9.59 9.12 -4.11
CA PRO A 11 -10.67 8.40 -4.80
C PRO A 11 -10.33 6.93 -5.10
N ASP A 12 -9.05 6.58 -5.19
CA ASP A 12 -8.61 5.22 -5.53
C ASP A 12 -7.91 4.49 -4.39
N ASN A 13 -7.76 5.12 -3.22
CA ASN A 13 -6.99 4.57 -2.12
C ASN A 13 -7.81 3.54 -1.33
N SER A 14 -7.37 2.28 -1.37
CA SER A 14 -8.07 1.17 -0.75
C SER A 14 -7.97 1.15 0.78
N LEU A 15 -7.04 1.91 1.37
CA LEU A 15 -6.90 2.00 2.82
C LEU A 15 -7.98 2.90 3.45
N ILE A 16 -8.70 3.68 2.65
CA ILE A 16 -9.78 4.52 3.15
C ILE A 16 -11.10 3.73 3.13
N PRO A 17 -11.75 3.46 4.29
CA PRO A 17 -12.98 2.69 4.34
C PRO A 17 -14.11 3.31 3.51
N ARG A 18 -14.88 2.46 2.82
CA ARG A 18 -16.09 2.83 2.06
C ARG A 18 -17.15 1.75 2.21
N GLU A 19 -18.39 2.18 2.42
CA GLU A 19 -19.55 1.31 2.70
C GLU A 19 -19.77 0.19 1.68
N LEU A 20 -19.38 0.38 0.42
CA LEU A 20 -19.57 -0.58 -0.67
C LEU A 20 -18.40 -1.56 -0.90
N THR A 21 -17.38 -1.59 -0.02
CA THR A 21 -16.13 -2.34 -0.30
C THR A 21 -15.68 -3.34 0.78
N GLU A 22 -16.35 -3.44 1.93
CA GLU A 22 -15.84 -4.25 3.04
C GLU A 22 -15.83 -5.76 2.77
N GLU A 23 -16.90 -6.31 2.19
CA GLU A 23 -16.98 -7.76 1.92
C GLU A 23 -15.91 -8.20 0.90
N LYS A 24 -15.68 -7.38 -0.13
CA LYS A 24 -14.63 -7.65 -1.12
C LYS A 24 -13.24 -7.57 -0.49
N ARG A 25 -12.97 -6.55 0.33
CA ARG A 25 -11.69 -6.41 1.05
C ARG A 25 -11.40 -7.62 1.93
N LYS A 26 -12.41 -8.09 2.68
CA LYS A 26 -12.26 -9.27 3.53
C LYS A 26 -11.89 -10.51 2.72
N LYS A 27 -12.56 -10.74 1.59
CA LYS A 27 -12.24 -11.86 0.68
C LYS A 27 -10.83 -11.75 0.09
N ASP A 28 -10.43 -10.55 -0.30
CA ASP A 28 -9.10 -10.28 -0.84
C ASP A 28 -8.02 -10.50 0.25
N GLU A 29 -8.26 -10.06 1.49
CA GLU A 29 -7.37 -10.31 2.64
C GLU A 29 -7.24 -11.80 2.97
N GLU A 30 -8.35 -12.54 3.01
CA GLU A 30 -8.34 -14.00 3.22
C GLU A 30 -7.55 -14.72 2.11
N LYS A 31 -7.66 -14.26 0.86
CA LYS A 31 -6.89 -14.81 -0.26
C LYS A 31 -5.40 -14.48 -0.11
N MET A 32 -5.05 -13.26 0.28
CA MET A 32 -3.67 -12.84 0.53
C MET A 32 -2.99 -13.66 1.63
N ASP A 33 -3.72 -13.93 2.72
CA ASP A 33 -3.18 -14.72 3.83
C ASP A 33 -2.98 -16.19 3.46
N LYS A 34 -3.87 -16.76 2.64
CA LYS A 34 -3.68 -18.11 2.08
C LYS A 34 -2.40 -18.20 1.23
N ILE A 35 -2.22 -17.27 0.29
CA ILE A 35 -1.03 -17.24 -0.58
C ILE A 35 0.24 -17.06 0.25
N ARG A 36 0.21 -16.18 1.26
CA ARG A 36 1.34 -16.01 2.18
C ARG A 36 1.67 -17.31 2.92
N GLY A 37 0.67 -18.06 3.38
CA GLY A 37 0.87 -19.36 4.03
C GLY A 37 1.61 -20.35 3.12
N ILE A 38 1.18 -20.47 1.86
CA ILE A 38 1.81 -21.35 0.86
C ILE A 38 3.28 -20.94 0.63
N LEU A 39 3.54 -19.64 0.47
CA LEU A 39 4.89 -19.08 0.30
C LEU A 39 5.81 -19.37 1.50
N LEU A 40 5.30 -19.20 2.73
CA LEU A 40 6.08 -19.45 3.95
C LEU A 40 6.44 -20.92 4.12
N GLU A 41 5.62 -21.82 3.61
CA GLU A 41 5.88 -23.26 3.58
C GLU A 41 6.79 -23.67 2.41
N GLY A 42 7.26 -22.72 1.60
CA GLY A 42 8.12 -22.98 0.44
C GLY A 42 7.43 -23.73 -0.70
N ARG A 43 6.09 -23.71 -0.73
CA ARG A 43 5.29 -24.39 -1.76
C ARG A 43 5.08 -23.49 -2.97
N GLU A 44 4.89 -24.10 -4.12
CA GLU A 44 4.61 -23.40 -5.38
C GLU A 44 3.20 -22.79 -5.35
N VAL A 45 3.10 -21.53 -5.78
CA VAL A 45 1.84 -20.79 -5.92
C VAL A 45 1.51 -20.68 -7.40
N PRO A 46 0.27 -20.97 -7.82
CA PRO A 46 -0.14 -20.79 -9.22
C PRO A 46 0.14 -19.36 -9.71
N LYS A 47 0.60 -19.22 -10.96
CA LYS A 47 0.98 -17.90 -11.54
C LYS A 47 -0.08 -16.82 -11.32
N SER A 48 -1.35 -17.11 -11.60
CA SER A 48 -2.45 -16.16 -11.42
C SER A 48 -2.72 -15.77 -9.96
N GLU A 49 -2.39 -16.63 -9.00
CA GLU A 49 -2.46 -16.31 -7.58
C GLU A 49 -1.26 -15.45 -7.16
N MET A 50 -0.08 -15.73 -7.71
CA MET A 50 1.11 -14.89 -7.49
C MET A 50 0.94 -13.49 -8.08
N GLU A 51 0.39 -13.36 -9.29
CA GLU A 51 0.03 -12.08 -9.92
C GLU A 51 -0.89 -11.27 -8.99
N PHE A 52 -2.00 -11.88 -8.58
CA PHE A 52 -2.92 -11.25 -7.63
C PHE A 52 -2.22 -10.81 -6.33
N TYR A 53 -1.31 -11.62 -5.80
CA TYR A 53 -0.59 -11.32 -4.57
C TYR A 53 0.35 -10.13 -4.74
N LEU A 54 1.13 -10.09 -5.82
CA LEU A 54 2.05 -9.01 -6.14
C LEU A 54 1.30 -7.72 -6.42
N ASP A 55 0.26 -7.76 -7.26
CA ASP A 55 -0.62 -6.61 -7.54
C ASP A 55 -1.19 -6.01 -6.25
N SER A 56 -1.71 -6.86 -5.38
CA SER A 56 -2.30 -6.42 -4.11
C SER A 56 -1.27 -5.80 -3.17
N LYS A 57 -0.05 -6.34 -3.13
CA LYS A 57 1.07 -5.76 -2.35
C LYS A 57 1.49 -4.41 -2.92
N ILE A 58 1.68 -4.30 -4.24
CA ILE A 58 2.05 -3.07 -4.92
C ILE A 58 0.98 -2.01 -4.70
N LYS A 59 -0.31 -2.36 -4.86
CA LYS A 59 -1.43 -1.46 -4.61
C LYS A 59 -1.43 -0.94 -3.18
N LYS A 60 -1.26 -1.82 -2.19
CA LYS A 60 -1.18 -1.43 -0.77
C LYS A 60 -0.01 -0.48 -0.50
N THR A 61 1.16 -0.73 -1.10
CA THR A 61 2.34 0.15 -0.98
C THR A 61 2.09 1.52 -1.61
N ASN A 62 1.47 1.57 -2.79
CA ASN A 62 1.09 2.83 -3.44
C ASN A 62 0.10 3.62 -2.58
N ASP A 63 -0.91 2.96 -2.02
CA ASP A 63 -1.93 3.59 -1.18
C ASP A 63 -1.33 4.17 0.11
N MET A 64 -0.41 3.45 0.74
CA MET A 64 0.30 3.94 1.94
C MET A 64 1.21 5.12 1.59
N THR A 65 1.92 5.04 0.47
CA THR A 65 2.79 6.12 -0.02
C THR A 65 1.98 7.40 -0.23
N GLU A 66 0.83 7.31 -0.90
CA GLU A 66 -0.03 8.47 -1.17
C GLU A 66 -0.49 9.18 0.11
N ILE A 67 -0.89 8.41 1.14
CA ILE A 67 -1.30 8.96 2.44
C ILE A 67 -0.14 9.64 3.16
N LEU A 68 1.04 9.01 3.15
CA LEU A 68 2.22 9.55 3.83
C LEU A 68 2.79 10.79 3.12
N GLU A 69 2.82 10.80 1.79
CA GLU A 69 3.23 11.98 1.00
C GLU A 69 2.26 13.14 1.20
N TYR A 70 0.94 12.87 1.21
CA TYR A 70 -0.05 13.89 1.55
C TYR A 70 0.15 14.44 2.96
N SER A 71 0.38 13.57 3.94
CA SER A 71 0.60 13.96 5.34
C SER A 71 1.85 14.82 5.47
N MET A 72 2.95 14.41 4.84
CA MET A 72 4.21 15.16 4.79
C MET A 72 4.00 16.57 4.22
N LYS A 73 3.31 16.67 3.07
CA LYS A 73 2.99 17.95 2.45
C LYS A 73 2.12 18.82 3.37
N PHE A 74 1.08 18.24 3.96
CA PHE A 74 0.20 18.95 4.89
C PHE A 74 0.96 19.51 6.09
N PHE A 75 1.88 18.74 6.69
CA PHE A 75 2.67 19.19 7.82
C PHE A 75 3.62 20.32 7.43
N LYS A 76 4.34 20.18 6.31
CA LYS A 76 5.23 21.23 5.76
C LYS A 76 4.46 22.53 5.46
N ASP A 77 3.26 22.42 4.87
CA ASP A 77 2.42 23.56 4.48
C ASP A 77 1.71 24.23 5.67
N SER A 78 1.52 23.52 6.79
CA SER A 78 0.75 24.03 7.95
C SER A 78 1.44 25.16 8.73
N GLY A 79 2.73 25.40 8.48
CA GLY A 79 3.54 26.37 9.22
C GLY A 79 3.70 26.07 10.72
N ARG A 80 3.20 24.93 11.20
CA ARG A 80 3.37 24.48 12.58
C ARG A 80 4.72 23.81 12.75
N HIS A 81 5.39 24.11 13.86
CA HIS A 81 6.61 23.39 14.22
C HIS A 81 6.24 22.03 14.79
N TYR A 82 6.33 21.00 13.95
CA TYR A 82 6.32 19.62 14.41
C TYR A 82 7.73 19.24 14.86
N PRO A 83 7.89 18.33 15.85
CA PRO A 83 9.21 17.83 16.21
C PRO A 83 9.87 17.16 15.00
N ASP A 84 11.17 17.40 14.79
CA ASP A 84 11.93 16.87 13.65
C ASP A 84 11.87 15.34 13.55
N THR A 85 11.70 14.67 14.69
CA THR A 85 11.51 13.22 14.77
C THR A 85 10.26 12.74 14.02
N PHE A 86 9.17 13.50 14.01
CA PHE A 86 7.95 13.12 13.29
C PHE A 86 8.14 13.14 11.78
N MET A 87 8.77 14.19 11.25
CA MET A 87 9.05 14.26 9.81
C MET A 87 10.02 13.16 9.39
N LYS A 88 11.08 12.95 10.17
CA LYS A 88 12.04 11.89 9.91
C LYS A 88 11.39 10.51 9.84
N ILE A 89 10.50 10.17 10.78
CA ILE A 89 9.78 8.88 10.76
C ILE A 89 8.99 8.69 9.46
N ILE A 90 8.32 9.74 8.97
CA ILE A 90 7.55 9.67 7.72
C ILE A 90 8.49 9.53 6.51
N GLU A 91 9.62 10.25 6.50
CA GLU A 91 10.63 10.13 5.43
C GLU A 91 11.26 8.74 5.39
N ASP A 92 11.65 8.19 6.55
CA ASP A 92 12.20 6.85 6.68
C ASP A 92 11.19 5.80 6.19
N HIS A 93 9.91 5.92 6.58
CA HIS A 93 8.86 5.03 6.09
C HIS A 93 8.62 5.15 4.58
N LEU A 94 8.63 6.36 4.02
CA LEU A 94 8.50 6.57 2.58
C LEU A 94 9.66 5.94 1.82
N GLN A 95 10.87 6.03 2.36
CA GLN A 95 12.04 5.40 1.76
C GLN A 95 11.91 3.87 1.76
N SER A 96 11.56 3.26 2.90
CA SER A 96 11.35 1.81 2.97
C SER A 96 10.22 1.33 2.04
N LEU A 97 9.15 2.11 1.86
CA LEU A 97 8.07 1.75 0.93
C LEU A 97 8.52 1.77 -0.53
N ARG A 98 9.40 2.70 -0.92
CA ARG A 98 9.97 2.77 -2.27
C ARG A 98 10.86 1.56 -2.56
N GLU A 99 11.75 1.22 -1.62
CA GLU A 99 12.61 0.04 -1.73
C GLU A 99 11.79 -1.24 -1.84
N SER A 100 10.80 -1.42 -0.96
CA SER A 100 9.90 -2.57 -1.01
C SER A 100 9.10 -2.64 -2.31
N LYS A 101 8.68 -1.49 -2.85
CA LYS A 101 7.97 -1.45 -4.14
C LYS A 101 8.88 -1.90 -5.29
N ASP A 102 10.13 -1.45 -5.32
CA ASP A 102 11.07 -1.82 -6.37
C ASP A 102 11.35 -3.33 -6.36
N GLU A 103 11.45 -3.94 -5.17
CA GLU A 103 11.55 -5.40 -5.04
C GLU A 103 10.31 -6.12 -5.58
N LEU A 104 9.11 -5.64 -5.28
CA LEU A 104 7.85 -6.21 -5.76
C LEU A 104 7.73 -6.10 -7.29
N LEU A 105 8.08 -4.95 -7.86
CA LEU A 105 8.09 -4.73 -9.31
C LEU A 105 9.11 -5.62 -10.02
N ASN A 106 10.26 -5.87 -9.40
CA ASN A 106 11.24 -6.81 -9.95
C ASN A 106 10.71 -8.26 -9.89
N ALA A 107 10.04 -8.65 -8.81
CA ALA A 107 9.40 -9.96 -8.70
C ALA A 107 8.30 -10.16 -9.76
N GLU A 108 7.50 -9.13 -10.01
CA GLU A 108 6.45 -9.13 -11.05
C GLU A 108 7.04 -9.31 -12.45
N LYS A 109 8.07 -8.54 -12.82
CA LYS A 109 8.78 -8.69 -14.11
C LYS A 109 9.37 -10.09 -14.30
N ASN A 110 9.91 -10.68 -13.24
CA ASN A 110 10.45 -12.03 -13.27
C ASN A 110 9.35 -13.09 -13.46
N LEU A 111 8.12 -12.80 -13.01
CA LEU A 111 6.97 -13.66 -13.21
C LEU A 111 6.45 -13.58 -14.67
N GLU A 112 6.52 -12.41 -15.31
CA GLU A 112 6.15 -12.24 -16.72
C GLU A 112 7.16 -12.88 -17.68
N SER A 113 8.44 -12.90 -17.28
CA SER A 113 9.54 -13.44 -18.08
C SER A 113 9.63 -14.98 -18.04
N ASN A 114 8.84 -15.64 -17.19
CA ASN A 114 8.74 -17.10 -17.04
C ASN A 114 7.35 -17.61 -17.47
#